data_AF-A0A966QBS0-F1
#
_entry.id   AF-A0A966QBS0-F1
#
_cell.length_a   1.000
_cell.length_b   1.000
_cell.length_c   1.000
_cell.angle_alpha   90.00
_cell.angle_beta   90.00
_cell.angle_gamma   90.00
#
_symmetry.space_group_name_H-M   'P 1'
#
loop_
_entity.id
_entity.type
_entity.pdbx_description
1 polymer ?
#
loop_
_entity_poly.entity_id
_entity_poly.type
_entity_poly.pdbx_seq_one_letter_code
_entity_poly.pdbx_strand_id
1 'polypeptide(L)'
;MILIALTGNYAYFNLLTAALSLTLIENRYWPLFSQLKMSSLPWTPIPWRRLSSITAAIQLSLSFPMLLATTGLIPRLAVPIFNNWERTFAPWHLSSSYGLFAVMTTRRPELTLERSSDGIQWQPIVFEYKAGPPDRLPPQIAPFQPRLDWQMWFAALSAEHGQLPGWFAEFIKKLRVGSPAVTGLLVPGQPTLSSNTYLRIRLDHYRF
;
A
#
# COMPACT_ATOMS: atom_id res chain seq x y z
N MET A 1 7.99 -14.90 -6.00
CA MET A 1 6.67 -14.42 -5.50
C MET A 1 6.44 -14.79 -4.05
N ILE A 2 6.68 -16.06 -3.66
CA ILE A 2 6.51 -16.53 -2.28
C ILE A 2 7.28 -15.65 -1.27
N LEU A 3 8.55 -15.34 -1.53
CA LEU A 3 9.33 -14.46 -0.67
C LEU A 3 8.67 -13.08 -0.47
N ILE A 4 8.25 -12.41 -1.56
CA ILE A 4 7.56 -11.10 -1.48
C ILE A 4 6.27 -11.22 -0.66
N ALA A 5 5.48 -12.26 -0.88
CA ALA A 5 4.23 -12.50 -0.15
C ALA A 5 4.45 -12.81 1.33
N LEU A 6 5.54 -13.52 1.68
CA LEU A 6 5.91 -13.81 3.06
C LEU A 6 6.50 -12.59 3.77
N THR A 7 7.23 -11.74 3.07
CA THR A 7 7.87 -10.55 3.65
C THR A 7 6.98 -9.30 3.60
N GLY A 8 5.87 -9.31 2.86
CA GLY A 8 5.00 -8.14 2.72
C GLY A 8 3.61 -8.42 2.14
N ASN A 9 2.59 -7.79 2.72
CA ASN A 9 1.23 -7.81 2.21
C ASN A 9 0.97 -6.64 1.25
N TYR A 10 1.41 -6.77 0.00
CA TYR A 10 1.10 -5.79 -1.06
C TYR A 10 -0.15 -6.15 -1.88
N ALA A 11 -0.91 -7.16 -1.45
CA ALA A 11 -2.18 -7.61 -2.05
C ALA A 11 -2.15 -7.64 -3.59
N TYR A 12 -2.78 -6.65 -4.24
CA TYR A 12 -2.85 -6.51 -5.69
C TYR A 12 -1.48 -6.49 -6.37
N PHE A 13 -0.47 -5.84 -5.79
CA PHE A 13 0.86 -5.80 -6.39
C PHE A 13 1.51 -7.18 -6.40
N ASN A 14 1.32 -8.00 -5.36
CA ASN A 14 1.82 -9.37 -5.35
C ASN A 14 1.21 -10.18 -6.50
N LEU A 15 -0.08 -10.00 -6.78
CA LEU A 15 -0.77 -10.64 -7.91
C LEU A 15 -0.28 -10.10 -9.26
N LEU A 16 -0.12 -8.79 -9.39
CA LEU A 16 0.39 -8.17 -10.62
C LEU A 16 1.82 -8.63 -10.92
N THR A 17 2.70 -8.66 -9.93
CA THR A 17 4.07 -9.16 -10.09
C THR A 17 4.07 -10.65 -10.42
N ALA A 18 3.19 -11.45 -9.80
CA ALA A 18 3.04 -12.85 -10.16
C ALA A 18 2.60 -13.01 -11.63
N ALA A 19 1.59 -12.24 -12.08
CA ALA A 19 1.11 -12.25 -13.45
C ALA A 19 2.19 -11.81 -14.46
N LEU A 20 2.97 -10.78 -14.14
CA LEU A 20 4.12 -10.37 -14.97
C LEU A 20 5.23 -11.43 -14.96
N SER A 21 5.44 -12.13 -13.84
CA SER A 21 6.43 -13.21 -13.78
C SER A 21 6.04 -14.41 -14.62
N LEU A 22 4.75 -14.63 -14.88
CA LEU A 22 4.28 -15.68 -15.79
C LEU A 22 4.79 -15.46 -17.23
N THR A 23 5.02 -14.20 -17.65
CA THR A 23 5.56 -13.91 -18.99
C THR A 23 7.05 -14.23 -19.12
N LEU A 24 7.75 -14.44 -18.00
CA LEU A 24 9.16 -14.85 -17.98
C LEU A 24 9.33 -16.36 -18.07
N ILE A 25 8.24 -17.13 -17.92
CA ILE A 25 8.30 -18.59 -18.05
C ILE A 25 8.48 -18.93 -19.53
N GLU A 26 9.44 -19.79 -19.82
CA GLU A 26 9.71 -20.20 -21.19
C GLU A 26 8.52 -20.94 -21.82
N ASN A 27 8.27 -20.67 -23.10
CA ASN A 27 7.15 -21.24 -23.87
C ASN A 27 7.08 -22.78 -23.85
N ARG A 28 8.21 -23.47 -23.59
CA ARG A 28 8.26 -24.94 -23.48
C ARG A 28 7.37 -25.50 -22.36
N TYR A 29 7.09 -24.68 -21.34
CA TYR A 29 6.25 -25.05 -20.20
C TYR A 29 4.78 -24.65 -20.39
N TRP A 30 4.44 -23.91 -21.46
CA TRP A 30 3.06 -23.55 -21.80
C TRP A 30 2.39 -24.67 -22.62
N PRO A 31 1.08 -24.93 -22.43
CA PRO A 31 0.37 -25.98 -23.16
C PRO A 31 0.37 -25.73 -24.67
N LEU A 32 0.45 -26.81 -25.45
CA LEU A 32 0.70 -26.81 -26.92
C LEU A 32 -0.17 -25.83 -27.72
N PHE A 33 -1.45 -25.63 -27.34
CA PHE A 33 -2.37 -24.72 -28.05
C PHE A 33 -2.05 -23.23 -27.85
N SER A 34 -1.23 -22.90 -26.85
CA SER A 34 -0.82 -21.54 -26.48
C SER A 34 0.65 -21.27 -26.79
N GLN A 35 1.34 -22.24 -27.38
CA GLN A 35 2.71 -22.08 -27.86
C GLN A 35 2.69 -21.20 -29.10
N LEU A 36 2.97 -19.91 -28.92
CA LEU A 36 3.28 -19.03 -30.03
C LEU A 36 4.47 -19.62 -30.79
N LYS A 37 4.32 -19.77 -32.11
CA LYS A 37 5.45 -20.13 -33.00
C LYS A 37 6.52 -19.05 -32.86
N MET A 38 7.54 -19.31 -32.05
CA MET A 38 8.71 -18.45 -31.97
C MET A 38 9.54 -18.64 -33.23
N SER A 39 9.81 -17.54 -33.92
CA SER A 39 10.95 -17.47 -34.81
C SER A 39 12.22 -17.65 -33.97
N SER A 40 13.22 -18.35 -34.52
CA SER A 40 14.55 -18.38 -33.92
C SER A 40 15.01 -16.94 -33.70
N LEU A 41 15.35 -16.60 -32.45
CA LEU A 41 15.95 -15.31 -32.15
C LEU A 41 17.19 -15.15 -33.05
N PRO A 42 17.35 -14.00 -33.74
CA PRO A 42 18.53 -13.76 -34.54
C PRO A 42 19.76 -13.90 -33.66
N TRP A 43 20.80 -14.55 -34.19
CA TRP A 43 22.09 -14.69 -33.50
C TRP A 43 22.53 -13.31 -33.01
N THR A 44 22.67 -13.14 -31.69
CA THR A 44 23.15 -11.88 -31.12
C THR A 44 24.67 -11.86 -31.25
N PRO A 45 25.23 -10.89 -32.01
CA PRO A 45 26.68 -10.80 -32.14
C PRO A 45 27.36 -10.68 -30.77
N ILE A 46 28.52 -11.32 -30.60
CA ILE A 46 29.34 -11.31 -29.39
C ILE A 46 29.49 -9.90 -28.75
N PRO A 47 29.62 -8.80 -29.52
CA PRO A 47 29.62 -7.44 -28.96
C PRO A 47 28.38 -7.08 -28.13
N TRP A 48 27.18 -7.46 -28.57
CA TRP A 48 25.93 -7.18 -27.85
C TRP A 48 25.79 -7.98 -26.57
N ARG A 49 26.34 -9.21 -26.54
CA ARG A 49 26.41 -10.02 -25.32
C ARG A 49 27.36 -9.40 -24.28
N ARG A 50 28.50 -8.87 -24.74
CA ARG A 50 29.43 -8.14 -23.86
C ARG A 50 28.80 -6.86 -23.34
N LEU A 51 28.15 -6.08 -24.21
CA LEU A 51 27.47 -4.85 -23.82
C LEU A 51 26.37 -5.10 -22.78
N SER A 52 25.52 -6.09 -23.00
CA SER A 52 24.47 -6.48 -22.04
C SER A 52 25.02 -7.00 -20.72
N SER A 53 26.15 -7.71 -20.74
CA SER A 53 26.82 -8.14 -19.51
C SER A 53 27.40 -6.96 -18.73
N ILE A 54 27.97 -5.97 -19.42
CA ILE A 54 28.50 -4.75 -18.82
C ILE A 54 27.36 -3.92 -18.22
N THR A 55 26.26 -3.73 -18.94
CA THR A 55 25.11 -2.99 -18.41
C THR A 55 24.49 -3.69 -17.21
N ALA A 56 24.36 -5.02 -17.24
CA ALA A 56 23.92 -5.80 -16.09
C ALA A 56 24.87 -5.66 -14.89
N ALA A 57 26.19 -5.69 -15.11
CA ALA A 57 27.17 -5.53 -14.05
C ALA A 57 27.12 -4.11 -13.43
N ILE A 58 26.97 -3.07 -14.25
CA ILE A 58 26.78 -1.69 -13.78
C ILE A 58 25.50 -1.59 -12.95
N GLN A 59 24.38 -2.13 -13.45
CA GLN A 59 23.10 -2.10 -12.76
C GLN A 59 23.16 -2.82 -11.41
N LEU A 60 23.79 -3.99 -11.35
CA LEU A 60 23.99 -4.74 -10.12
C LEU A 60 24.89 -3.99 -9.13
N SER A 61 25.96 -3.36 -9.62
CA SER A 61 26.87 -2.55 -8.81
C SER A 61 26.16 -1.33 -8.22
N LEU A 62 25.26 -0.71 -8.97
CA LEU A 62 24.41 0.37 -8.48
C LEU A 62 23.37 -0.14 -7.48
N SER A 63 22.79 -1.32 -7.69
CA SER A 63 21.73 -1.85 -6.83
C SER A 63 22.24 -2.43 -5.51
N PHE A 64 23.49 -2.90 -5.46
CA PHE A 64 24.04 -3.61 -4.30
C PHE A 64 24.16 -2.74 -3.02
N PRO A 65 24.67 -1.50 -3.07
CA PRO A 65 24.63 -0.59 -1.92
C PRO A 65 23.21 -0.36 -1.40
N MET A 66 22.22 -0.27 -2.30
CA MET A 66 20.80 -0.09 -1.93
C MET A 66 20.25 -1.27 -1.14
N LEU A 67 20.63 -2.49 -1.54
CA LEU A 67 20.27 -3.72 -0.83
C LEU A 67 20.86 -3.73 0.59
N LEU A 68 22.13 -3.38 0.74
CA LEU A 68 22.78 -3.29 2.05
C LEU A 68 22.11 -2.21 2.93
N ALA A 69 21.75 -1.07 2.35
CA ALA A 69 21.06 0.00 3.08
C ALA A 69 19.70 -0.47 3.59
N THR A 70 18.92 -1.09 2.71
CA THR A 70 17.55 -1.54 3.00
C THR A 70 17.52 -2.66 4.02
N THR A 71 18.55 -3.52 4.04
CA THR A 71 18.71 -4.59 5.04
C THR A 71 19.35 -4.11 6.35
N GLY A 72 19.74 -2.83 6.44
CA GLY A 72 20.41 -2.27 7.63
C GLY A 72 21.85 -2.77 7.83
N LEU A 73 22.46 -3.37 6.81
CA LEU A 73 23.81 -3.94 6.84
C LEU A 73 24.91 -2.92 6.52
N ILE A 74 24.56 -1.68 6.17
CA ILE A 74 25.55 -0.60 5.99
C ILE A 74 26.13 -0.21 7.37
N PRO A 75 27.46 -0.27 7.55
CA PRO A 75 28.10 0.23 8.75
C PRO A 75 27.75 1.71 9.00
N ARG A 76 27.51 2.11 10.25
CA ARG A 76 27.15 3.52 10.58
C ARG A 76 28.12 4.55 10.00
N LEU A 77 29.41 4.22 9.93
CA LEU A 77 30.46 5.06 9.35
C LEU A 77 30.31 5.28 7.84
N ALA A 78 29.66 4.35 7.13
CA ALA A 78 29.44 4.41 5.69
C ALA A 78 28.11 5.09 5.30
N VAL A 79 27.24 5.42 6.26
CA VAL A 79 25.94 6.11 6.01
C VAL A 79 26.12 7.44 5.26
N PRO A 80 27.08 8.33 5.62
CA PRO A 80 27.27 9.58 4.88
C PRO A 80 27.70 9.36 3.42
N ILE A 81 28.54 8.34 3.20
CA ILE A 81 29.01 7.96 1.86
C ILE A 81 27.84 7.44 1.03
N PHE A 82 27.02 6.58 1.61
CA PHE A 82 25.81 6.06 0.97
C PHE A 82 24.82 7.18 0.62
N ASN A 83 24.52 8.10 1.55
CA ASN A 83 23.59 9.21 1.31
C ASN A 83 24.05 10.13 0.16
N ASN A 84 25.37 10.35 0.04
CA ASN A 84 25.93 11.12 -1.08
C ASN A 84 25.82 10.33 -2.39
N TRP A 85 26.17 9.04 -2.38
CA TRP A 85 26.02 8.15 -3.53
C TRP A 85 24.56 8.13 -4.02
N GLU A 86 23.60 7.94 -3.11
CA GLU A 86 22.16 7.94 -3.41
C GLU A 86 21.74 9.26 -4.04
N ARG A 87 22.13 10.41 -3.47
CA ARG A 87 21.81 11.73 -4.02
C ARG A 87 22.36 11.94 -5.44
N THR A 88 23.54 11.41 -5.75
CA THR A 88 24.15 11.52 -7.08
C THR A 88 23.40 10.69 -8.13
N PHE A 89 22.96 9.48 -7.77
CA PHE A 89 22.35 8.54 -8.72
C PHE A 89 20.81 8.59 -8.74
N ALA A 90 20.16 9.16 -7.72
CA ALA A 90 18.70 9.25 -7.63
C ALA A 90 18.02 9.92 -8.84
N PRO A 91 18.54 11.02 -9.43
CA PRO A 91 17.91 11.65 -10.60
C PRO A 91 17.85 10.77 -11.85
N TRP A 92 18.71 9.76 -11.94
CA TRP A 92 18.78 8.86 -13.09
C TRP A 92 17.77 7.72 -12.99
N HIS A 93 17.13 7.53 -11.82
CA HIS A 93 16.18 6.46 -11.56
C HIS A 93 16.68 5.04 -11.93
N LEU A 94 18.01 4.84 -11.91
CA LEU A 94 18.64 3.55 -12.22
C LEU A 94 18.51 2.55 -11.06
N SER A 95 18.63 3.04 -9.82
CA SER A 95 18.42 2.26 -8.61
C SER A 95 17.71 3.13 -7.58
N SER A 96 16.66 2.61 -6.95
CA SER A 96 15.88 3.32 -5.94
C SER A 96 15.56 2.39 -4.77
N SER A 97 15.58 2.90 -3.55
CA SER A 97 14.89 2.26 -2.43
C SER A 97 13.42 2.45 -2.67
N TYR A 98 12.83 1.51 -3.38
CA TYR A 98 11.39 1.48 -3.54
C TYR A 98 10.78 0.67 -2.40
N GLY A 99 10.07 1.37 -1.52
CA GLY A 99 9.10 0.76 -0.63
C GLY A 99 7.84 1.61 -0.69
N LEU A 100 6.69 0.98 -0.90
CA LEU A 100 5.39 1.66 -0.97
C LEU A 100 5.14 2.57 0.25
N PHE A 101 5.76 2.22 1.38
CA PHE A 101 5.73 2.95 2.65
C PHE A 101 7.12 3.12 3.27
N ALA A 102 8.14 3.35 2.45
CA ALA A 102 9.52 3.52 2.94
C ALA A 102 9.67 4.73 3.88
N VAL A 103 8.85 5.77 3.69
CA VAL A 103 8.73 6.93 4.57
C VAL A 103 7.30 6.96 5.08
N MET A 104 7.13 6.79 6.39
CA MET A 104 5.83 6.76 7.06
C MET A 104 5.71 7.87 8.10
N THR A 105 4.47 8.24 8.39
CA THR A 105 4.17 9.18 9.48
C THR A 105 4.47 8.52 10.83
N THR A 106 5.14 9.26 11.71
CA THR A 106 5.38 8.82 13.11
C THR A 106 4.19 9.06 14.02
N ARG A 107 3.19 9.79 13.53
CA ARG A 107 1.92 10.07 14.21
C ARG A 107 0.78 9.36 13.48
N ARG A 108 -0.29 9.11 14.23
CA ARG A 108 -1.50 8.45 13.74
C ARG A 108 -2.72 9.34 14.05
N PRO A 109 -3.01 10.35 13.22
CA PRO A 109 -4.31 10.99 13.24
C PRO A 109 -5.38 9.99 12.84
N GLU A 110 -6.55 10.09 13.44
CA GLU A 110 -7.67 9.22 13.17
C GLU A 110 -8.96 10.03 13.10
N LEU A 111 -9.73 9.84 12.03
CA LEU A 111 -11.09 10.35 11.97
C LEU A 111 -12.02 9.34 12.64
N THR A 112 -12.57 9.75 13.77
CA THR A 112 -13.59 9.01 14.52
C THR A 112 -14.95 9.55 14.13
N LEU A 113 -15.83 8.66 13.66
CA LEU A 113 -17.21 8.98 13.37
C LEU A 113 -18.06 8.58 14.55
N GLU A 114 -18.95 9.46 14.97
CA GLU A 114 -19.87 9.22 16.06
C GLU A 114 -21.29 9.55 15.62
N ARG A 115 -22.24 8.79 16.16
CA ARG A 115 -23.66 9.01 15.98
C ARG A 115 -24.35 9.26 17.30
N SER A 116 -25.46 9.99 17.27
CA SER A 116 -26.29 10.25 18.43
C SER A 116 -27.76 10.40 18.03
N SER A 117 -28.67 9.84 18.82
CA SER A 117 -30.12 10.00 18.62
C SER A 117 -30.67 11.29 19.24
N ASP A 118 -29.99 11.83 20.25
CA ASP A 118 -30.43 12.98 21.06
C ASP A 118 -29.48 14.19 20.98
N GLY A 119 -28.32 14.03 20.34
CA GLY A 119 -27.25 15.03 20.29
C GLY A 119 -26.41 15.11 21.56
N ILE A 120 -26.74 14.33 22.60
CA ILE A 120 -26.11 14.35 23.92
C ILE A 120 -25.25 13.11 24.11
N GLN A 121 -25.82 11.92 23.91
CA GLN A 121 -25.14 10.65 24.04
C GLN A 121 -24.58 10.22 22.68
N TRP A 122 -23.24 10.17 22.58
CA TRP A 122 -22.52 9.87 21.35
C TRP A 122 -21.94 8.47 21.39
N GLN A 123 -22.14 7.72 20.31
CA GLN A 123 -21.65 6.35 20.15
C GLN A 123 -20.76 6.27 18.90
N PRO A 124 -19.59 5.62 18.97
CA PRO A 124 -18.71 5.51 17.81
C PRO A 124 -19.33 4.61 16.74
N ILE A 125 -19.11 4.99 15.48
CA ILE A 125 -19.35 4.14 14.31
C ILE A 125 -18.04 3.37 14.05
N VAL A 126 -18.11 2.05 14.17
CA VAL A 126 -16.94 1.18 14.14
C VAL A 126 -16.76 0.59 12.75
N PHE A 127 -15.55 0.70 12.21
CA PHE A 127 -15.18 0.13 10.92
C PHE A 127 -14.59 -1.27 11.11
N GLU A 128 -14.72 -2.12 10.10
CA GLU A 128 -14.36 -3.54 10.22
C GLU A 128 -12.86 -3.74 10.43
N TYR A 129 -12.02 -3.00 9.69
CA TYR A 129 -10.58 -3.22 9.63
C TYR A 129 -9.73 -2.04 10.13
N LYS A 130 -10.32 -0.85 10.29
CA LYS A 130 -9.66 0.35 10.84
C LYS A 130 -9.27 0.14 12.31
N ALA A 131 -8.31 0.92 12.80
CA ALA A 131 -8.12 1.08 14.24
C ALA A 131 -9.44 1.49 14.91
N GLY A 132 -9.77 0.82 16.02
CA GLY A 132 -11.03 0.94 16.73
C GLY A 132 -10.82 0.92 18.25
N PRO A 133 -11.81 0.45 19.03
CA PRO A 133 -11.71 0.35 20.48
C PRO A 133 -10.43 -0.35 20.95
N PRO A 134 -9.74 0.12 22.02
CA PRO A 134 -8.46 -0.45 22.47
C PRO A 134 -8.51 -1.91 22.94
N ASP A 135 -9.69 -2.37 23.33
CA ASP A 135 -10.00 -3.74 23.74
C ASP A 135 -10.27 -4.68 22.55
N ARG A 136 -10.35 -4.14 21.32
CA ARG A 136 -10.54 -4.92 20.10
C ARG A 136 -9.21 -5.42 19.57
N LEU A 137 -9.09 -6.73 19.40
CA LEU A 137 -7.96 -7.34 18.70
C LEU A 137 -7.90 -6.82 17.24
N PRO A 138 -6.71 -6.43 16.74
CA PRO A 138 -6.53 -6.08 15.34
C PRO A 138 -6.89 -7.26 14.42
N PRO A 139 -7.71 -7.07 13.37
CA PRO A 139 -8.08 -8.16 12.48
C PRO A 139 -6.92 -8.56 11.56
N GLN A 140 -6.91 -9.82 11.15
CA GLN A 140 -6.02 -10.29 10.08
C GLN A 140 -6.58 -9.84 8.72
N ILE A 141 -5.94 -8.83 8.12
CA ILE A 141 -6.39 -8.22 6.87
C ILE A 141 -5.74 -8.86 5.65
N ALA A 142 -4.52 -9.41 5.78
CA ALA A 142 -3.82 -10.05 4.67
C ALA A 142 -4.59 -11.27 4.16
N PRO A 143 -4.71 -11.47 2.82
CA PRO A 143 -4.06 -10.75 1.72
C PRO A 143 -4.90 -9.61 1.11
N PHE A 144 -5.93 -9.13 1.79
CA PHE A 144 -6.85 -8.10 1.29
C PHE A 144 -6.36 -6.68 1.65
N GLN A 145 -7.00 -5.68 1.03
CA GLN A 145 -6.84 -4.25 1.35
C GLN A 145 -8.24 -3.61 1.46
N PRO A 146 -8.75 -3.39 2.69
CA PRO A 146 -10.08 -2.86 2.92
C PRO A 146 -10.13 -1.41 2.47
N ARG A 147 -10.81 -1.17 1.34
CA ARG A 147 -10.72 0.09 0.60
C ARG A 147 -11.18 1.28 1.44
N LEU A 148 -12.32 1.16 2.13
CA LEU A 148 -12.88 2.28 2.90
C LEU A 148 -12.00 2.61 4.11
N ASP A 149 -11.65 1.62 4.94
CA ASP A 149 -10.81 1.76 6.13
C ASP A 149 -9.43 2.34 5.78
N TRP A 150 -8.87 1.91 4.65
CA TRP A 150 -7.63 2.45 4.11
C TRP A 150 -7.78 3.90 3.65
N GLN A 151 -8.87 4.23 2.96
CA GLN A 151 -9.18 5.61 2.56
C GLN A 151 -9.41 6.52 3.77
N MET A 152 -9.98 6.00 4.88
CA MET A 152 -10.15 6.74 6.13
C MET A 152 -8.81 7.15 6.75
N TRP A 153 -7.77 6.33 6.63
CA TRP A 153 -6.42 6.71 7.07
C TRP A 153 -5.91 7.93 6.30
N PHE A 154 -6.01 7.93 4.96
CA PHE A 154 -5.63 9.09 4.17
C PHE A 154 -6.52 10.31 4.44
N ALA A 155 -7.82 10.10 4.65
CA ALA A 155 -8.73 11.19 5.00
C ALA A 155 -8.31 11.86 6.31
N ALA A 156 -7.84 11.11 7.31
CA ALA A 156 -7.32 11.67 8.56
C ALA A 156 -6.04 12.49 8.35
N LEU A 157 -5.11 12.02 7.51
CA LEU A 157 -3.92 12.77 7.13
C LEU A 157 -4.25 14.07 6.38
N SER A 158 -5.25 14.05 5.49
CA SER A 158 -5.74 15.27 4.85
C SER A 158 -6.38 16.21 5.87
N ALA A 159 -7.12 15.68 6.85
CA ALA A 159 -7.83 16.48 7.85
C ALA A 159 -6.88 17.25 8.77
N GLU A 160 -5.72 16.71 9.10
CA GLU A 160 -4.66 17.44 9.81
C GLU A 160 -4.21 18.71 9.05
N HIS A 161 -4.28 18.68 7.72
CA HIS A 161 -3.99 19.82 6.86
C HIS A 161 -5.21 20.71 6.57
N GLY A 162 -6.33 20.49 7.28
CA GLY A 162 -7.56 21.26 7.11
C GLY A 162 -8.37 20.89 5.86
N GLN A 163 -8.12 19.72 5.26
CA GLN A 163 -8.80 19.28 4.04
C GLN A 163 -9.43 17.89 4.22
N LEU A 164 -10.56 17.64 3.56
CA LEU A 164 -11.12 16.29 3.46
C LEU A 164 -11.21 15.89 1.99
N PRO A 165 -10.97 14.62 1.65
CA PRO A 165 -11.04 14.17 0.27
C PRO A 165 -12.46 14.28 -0.27
N GLY A 166 -12.61 14.57 -1.57
CA GLY A 166 -13.92 14.87 -2.17
C GLY A 166 -14.97 13.75 -2.03
N TRP A 167 -14.54 12.48 -1.95
CA TRP A 167 -15.44 11.34 -1.73
C TRP A 167 -16.07 11.34 -0.33
N PHE A 168 -15.45 11.99 0.65
CA PHE A 168 -15.84 11.91 2.06
C PHE A 168 -17.21 12.53 2.31
N ALA A 169 -17.53 13.64 1.63
CA ALA A 169 -18.83 14.29 1.76
C ALA A 169 -19.98 13.37 1.29
N GLU A 170 -19.80 12.70 0.15
CA GLU A 170 -20.80 11.74 -0.35
C GLU A 170 -20.90 10.51 0.55
N PHE A 171 -19.78 10.03 1.10
CA PHE A 171 -19.78 8.97 2.09
C PHE A 171 -20.62 9.35 3.33
N ILE A 172 -20.45 10.55 3.91
CA ILE A 172 -21.26 11.01 5.06
C ILE A 172 -22.74 11.15 4.69
N LYS A 173 -23.07 11.67 3.50
CA LYS A 173 -24.47 11.75 3.03
C LYS A 173 -25.11 10.37 2.95
N LYS A 174 -24.42 9.40 2.34
CA LYS A 174 -24.91 8.01 2.19
C LYS A 174 -24.97 7.26 3.52
N LEU A 175 -24.03 7.55 4.43
CA LEU A 175 -24.03 7.03 5.79
C LEU A 175 -25.26 7.53 6.56
N ARG A 176 -25.59 8.83 6.48
CA ARG A 176 -26.72 9.44 7.18
C ARG A 176 -28.08 8.86 6.77
N VAL A 177 -28.25 8.51 5.50
CA VAL A 177 -29.47 7.86 5.01
C VAL A 177 -29.47 6.34 5.18
N GLY A 178 -28.45 5.77 5.84
CA GLY A 178 -28.38 4.34 6.11
C GLY A 178 -28.21 3.48 4.86
N SER A 179 -27.53 3.98 3.81
CA SER A 179 -27.38 3.25 2.55
C SER A 179 -26.70 1.88 2.78
N PRO A 180 -27.30 0.76 2.32
CA PRO A 180 -26.74 -0.58 2.49
C PRO A 180 -25.32 -0.74 1.92
N ALA A 181 -25.01 -0.01 0.84
CA ALA A 181 -23.69 -0.02 0.22
C ALA A 181 -22.59 0.60 1.11
N VAL A 182 -22.97 1.45 2.07
CA VAL A 182 -22.05 2.06 3.04
C VAL A 182 -22.10 1.33 4.37
N THR A 183 -23.28 1.01 4.88
CA THR A 183 -23.42 0.32 6.17
C THR A 183 -22.87 -1.10 6.12
N GLY A 184 -22.91 -1.77 4.96
CA GLY A 184 -22.28 -3.07 4.74
C GLY A 184 -20.75 -3.06 4.74
N LEU A 185 -20.11 -1.88 4.76
CA LEU A 185 -18.65 -1.72 4.90
C LEU A 185 -18.22 -1.47 6.35
N LEU A 186 -19.18 -1.41 7.28
CA LEU A 186 -18.94 -1.19 8.71
C LEU A 186 -19.10 -2.51 9.48
N VAL A 187 -18.71 -2.53 10.75
CA VAL A 187 -18.92 -3.71 11.61
C VAL A 187 -20.43 -4.06 11.65
N PRO A 188 -20.80 -5.35 11.41
CA PRO A 188 -22.19 -5.79 11.48
C PRO A 188 -22.84 -5.56 12.86
N GLY A 189 -24.17 -5.49 12.89
CA GLY A 189 -24.95 -5.36 14.14
C GLY A 189 -24.97 -3.95 14.73
N GLN A 190 -24.36 -2.97 14.06
CA GLN A 190 -24.50 -1.56 14.45
C GLN A 190 -25.92 -1.05 14.14
N PRO A 191 -26.52 -0.23 15.03
CA PRO A 191 -27.82 0.37 14.80
C PRO A 191 -27.89 1.15 13.50
N THR A 192 -29.01 0.99 12.77
CA THR A 192 -29.26 1.70 11.52
C THR A 192 -29.37 3.20 11.75
N LEU A 193 -28.62 3.96 10.96
CA LEU A 193 -28.69 5.41 10.93
C LEU A 193 -30.00 5.85 10.26
N SER A 194 -30.67 6.81 10.87
CA SER A 194 -31.86 7.49 10.31
C SER A 194 -31.53 8.93 9.93
N SER A 195 -32.39 9.57 9.14
CA SER A 195 -32.23 10.99 8.75
C SER A 195 -32.09 11.94 9.94
N ASN A 196 -32.71 11.57 11.07
CA ASN A 196 -32.73 12.33 12.32
C ASN A 196 -31.53 12.04 13.22
N THR A 197 -30.67 11.10 12.84
CA THR A 197 -29.47 10.78 13.62
C THR A 197 -28.44 11.88 13.43
N TYR A 198 -27.94 12.43 14.54
CA TYR A 198 -26.85 13.37 14.56
C TYR A 198 -25.55 12.63 14.24
N LEU A 199 -24.72 13.22 13.39
CA LEU A 199 -23.40 12.72 13.06
C LEU A 199 -22.36 13.76 13.48
N ARG A 200 -21.28 13.28 14.09
CA ARG A 200 -20.12 14.07 14.45
C ARG A 200 -18.87 13.37 13.93
N ILE A 201 -17.92 14.18 13.48
CA ILE A 201 -16.60 13.73 13.08
C ILE A 201 -15.62 14.36 14.07
N ARG A 202 -14.72 13.55 14.63
CA ARG A 202 -13.66 13.97 15.54
C ARG A 202 -12.32 13.56 14.95
N LEU A 203 -11.33 14.46 15.02
CA LEU A 203 -9.95 14.15 14.69
C LEU A 203 -9.21 13.82 15.99
N ASP A 204 -8.88 12.54 16.16
CA ASP A 204 -8.20 12.01 17.33
C ASP A 204 -6.72 11.82 17.05
N HIS A 205 -5.88 12.16 18.03
CA HIS A 205 -4.45 11.88 18.01
C HIS A 205 -4.13 10.81 19.05
N TYR A 206 -3.80 9.61 18.58
CA TYR A 206 -3.42 8.53 19.47
C TYR A 206 -1.99 8.74 19.98
N ARG A 207 -1.78 8.45 21.27
CA ARG A 207 -0.46 8.29 21.88
C ARG A 207 -0.37 6.86 22.40
N PHE A 208 0.68 6.16 21.97
CA PHE A 208 0.98 4.79 22.36
C PHE A 208 2.21 4.78 23.27
#